data_AF-G9NDY7-F1
#
_entry.id   AF-G9NDY7-F1
#
_cell.length_a   1.000
_cell.length_b   1.000
_cell.length_c   1.000
_cell.angle_alpha   90.00
_cell.angle_beta   90.00
_cell.angle_gamma   90.00
#
_symmetry.space_group_name_H-M   'P 1'
#
loop_
_entity.id
_entity.type
_entity.pdbx_description
1 polymer ?
#
loop_
_entity_poly.entity_id
_entity_poly.type
_entity_poly.pdbx_seq_one_letter_code
_entity_poly.pdbx_strand_id
1 'polypeptide(L)'
;MDGFRAWNREFLKWLTESDFGKAERAEKNNHGSFTCMLVSAIALFVDNKQLVQQEAASIQHDINETISPDGALPEELQRTRSWHYSNFTLLALTRLAMVAEKAGVDLWHYSGPQGQGIFKAVEYLLPAATGAAAWASKDIQFERYAAADIIRAAADAGHKASQLAIDTIELPPEGDLWPLRPAPEQLEPVKVKSGQITK
;
A
#
# COMPACT_ATOMS: atom_id res chain seq x y z
N MET A 1 15.77 -24.16 0.92
CA MET A 1 14.55 -23.34 1.12
C MET A 1 13.85 -23.61 2.45
N ASP A 2 13.98 -24.82 3.02
CA ASP A 2 13.23 -25.22 4.21
C ASP A 2 13.52 -24.39 5.47
N GLY A 3 14.79 -24.06 5.73
CA GLY A 3 15.15 -23.18 6.86
C GLY A 3 14.54 -21.78 6.77
N PHE A 4 14.52 -21.18 5.57
CA PHE A 4 13.90 -19.88 5.36
C PHE A 4 12.37 -19.94 5.50
N ARG A 5 11.75 -21.03 5.03
CA ARG A 5 10.31 -21.27 5.23
C ARG A 5 9.98 -21.47 6.71
N ALA A 6 10.81 -22.19 7.46
CA ALA A 6 10.64 -22.37 8.90
C ALA A 6 10.73 -21.03 9.65
N TRP A 7 11.76 -20.23 9.35
CA TRP A 7 11.91 -18.89 9.92
C TRP A 7 10.69 -18.00 9.62
N ASN A 8 10.16 -18.02 8.38
CA ASN A 8 8.96 -17.26 8.04
C ASN A 8 7.71 -17.74 8.79
N ARG A 9 7.58 -19.05 9.08
CA ARG A 9 6.47 -19.55 9.92
C ARG A 9 6.57 -19.04 11.36
N GLU A 10 7.78 -19.03 11.93
CA GLU A 10 8.02 -18.50 13.28
C GLU A 10 7.79 -16.99 13.35
N PHE A 11 8.29 -16.25 12.36
CA PHE A 11 8.10 -14.81 12.28
C PHE A 11 6.63 -14.43 12.05
N LEU A 12 5.92 -15.15 11.17
CA LEU A 12 4.47 -14.98 10.99
C LEU A 12 3.71 -15.20 12.29
N LYS A 13 4.05 -16.26 13.03
CA LYS A 13 3.45 -16.53 14.34
C LYS A 13 3.68 -15.38 15.31
N TRP A 14 4.92 -14.89 15.40
CA TRP A 14 5.23 -13.73 16.25
C TRP A 14 4.46 -12.48 15.82
N LEU A 15 4.38 -12.18 14.52
CA LEU A 15 3.62 -11.05 13.98
C LEU A 15 2.13 -11.12 14.33
N THR A 16 1.51 -12.30 14.30
CA THR A 16 0.06 -12.43 14.55
C THR A 16 -0.30 -12.63 16.02
N GLU A 17 0.61 -13.17 16.83
CA GLU A 17 0.30 -13.56 18.21
C GLU A 17 0.90 -12.63 19.27
N SER A 18 1.98 -11.91 18.98
CA SER A 18 2.59 -10.98 19.94
C SER A 18 1.73 -9.73 20.17
N ASP A 19 1.85 -9.13 21.36
CA ASP A 19 1.15 -7.89 21.69
C ASP A 19 1.56 -6.74 20.75
N PHE A 20 2.84 -6.70 20.36
CA PHE A 20 3.35 -5.71 19.41
C PHE A 20 2.69 -5.86 18.03
N GLY A 21 2.69 -7.06 17.47
CA GLY A 21 2.12 -7.28 16.14
C GLY A 21 0.59 -7.09 16.11
N LYS A 22 -0.11 -7.44 17.19
CA LYS A 22 -1.53 -7.15 17.35
C LYS A 22 -1.81 -5.65 17.45
N ALA A 23 -0.98 -4.89 18.16
CA ALA A 23 -1.11 -3.44 18.26
C ALA A 23 -0.90 -2.78 16.89
N GLU A 24 0.18 -3.12 16.17
CA GLU A 24 0.46 -2.58 14.83
C GLU A 24 -0.66 -2.94 13.82
N ARG A 25 -1.23 -4.15 13.88
CA ARG A 25 -2.37 -4.52 13.03
C ARG A 25 -3.64 -3.73 13.35
N ALA A 26 -3.82 -3.30 14.59
CA ALA A 26 -5.01 -2.57 15.04
C ALA A 26 -5.01 -1.08 14.68
N GLU A 27 -3.85 -0.53 14.28
CA GLU A 27 -3.73 0.85 13.84
C GLU A 27 -4.62 1.17 12.62
N LYS A 28 -5.31 2.31 12.67
CA LYS A 28 -6.26 2.76 11.62
C LYS A 28 -5.61 3.73 10.63
N ASN A 29 -4.33 3.51 10.34
CA ASN A 29 -3.52 4.30 9.41
C ASN A 29 -2.63 3.35 8.58
N ASN A 30 -1.65 3.91 7.86
CA ASN A 30 -0.66 3.14 7.10
C ASN A 30 -0.05 1.93 7.84
N HIS A 31 0.17 1.98 9.16
CA HIS A 31 0.75 0.86 9.94
C HIS A 31 -0.11 -0.41 9.87
N GLY A 32 -1.43 -0.27 10.06
CA GLY A 32 -2.36 -1.41 9.96
C GLY A 32 -2.39 -2.00 8.55
N SER A 33 -2.36 -1.12 7.53
CA SER A 33 -2.32 -1.55 6.12
C SER A 33 -1.05 -2.31 5.78
N PHE A 34 0.12 -1.83 6.21
CA PHE A 34 1.41 -2.50 6.01
C PHE A 34 1.51 -3.81 6.77
N THR A 35 1.00 -3.85 8.01
CA THR A 35 0.98 -5.08 8.81
C THR A 35 0.13 -6.15 8.12
N CYS A 36 -1.07 -5.78 7.65
CA CYS A 36 -1.96 -6.68 6.91
C CYS A 36 -1.32 -7.20 5.61
N MET A 37 -0.68 -6.30 4.84
CA MET A 37 0.10 -6.67 3.64
C MET A 37 1.23 -7.65 3.96
N LEU A 38 2.04 -7.37 4.99
CA LEU A 38 3.19 -8.18 5.39
C LEU A 38 2.77 -9.57 5.86
N VAL A 39 1.78 -9.65 6.75
CA VAL A 39 1.21 -10.91 7.24
C VAL A 39 0.70 -11.73 6.08
N SER A 40 -0.05 -11.12 5.15
CA SER A 40 -0.60 -11.81 3.98
C SER A 40 0.49 -12.31 3.02
N ALA A 41 1.53 -11.52 2.76
CA ALA A 41 2.62 -11.93 1.88
C ALA A 41 3.41 -13.13 2.46
N ILE A 42 3.72 -13.08 3.76
CA ILE A 42 4.41 -14.20 4.43
C ILE A 42 3.50 -15.42 4.51
N ALA A 43 2.23 -15.24 4.84
CA ALA A 43 1.23 -16.31 4.89
C ALA A 43 1.12 -17.01 3.53
N LEU A 44 1.02 -16.26 2.43
CA LEU A 44 1.02 -16.81 1.08
C LEU A 44 2.31 -17.60 0.80
N PHE A 45 3.48 -17.05 1.17
CA PHE A 45 4.77 -17.72 0.96
C PHE A 45 4.87 -19.06 1.70
N VAL A 46 4.30 -19.18 2.90
CA VAL A 46 4.27 -20.43 3.70
C VAL A 46 3.04 -21.31 3.45
N ASP A 47 2.33 -21.06 2.35
CA ASP A 47 1.14 -21.79 1.86
C ASP A 47 -0.08 -21.71 2.80
N ASN A 48 -0.16 -20.68 3.64
CA ASN A 48 -1.31 -20.42 4.52
C ASN A 48 -2.31 -19.45 3.87
N LYS A 49 -3.01 -19.92 2.82
CA LYS A 49 -4.03 -19.13 2.11
C LYS A 49 -5.22 -18.74 2.99
N GLN A 50 -5.55 -19.53 4.00
CA GLN A 50 -6.63 -19.25 4.92
C GLN A 50 -6.37 -17.95 5.69
N LEU A 51 -5.15 -17.73 6.17
CA LEU A 51 -4.78 -16.48 6.84
C LEU A 51 -4.82 -15.28 5.88
N VAL A 52 -4.41 -15.44 4.62
CA VAL A 52 -4.55 -14.38 3.61
C VAL A 52 -6.01 -13.97 3.44
N GLN A 53 -6.93 -14.94 3.38
CA GLN A 53 -8.36 -14.67 3.26
C GLN A 53 -8.92 -13.97 4.51
N GLN A 54 -8.44 -14.33 5.70
CA GLN A 54 -8.83 -13.68 6.96
C GLN A 54 -8.36 -12.23 7.01
N GLU A 55 -7.10 -11.97 6.65
CA GLU A 55 -6.55 -10.61 6.57
C GLU A 55 -7.28 -9.76 5.51
N ALA A 56 -7.59 -10.35 4.35
CA ALA A 56 -8.38 -9.69 3.31
C ALA A 56 -9.82 -9.36 3.76
N ALA A 57 -10.44 -10.19 4.61
CA ALA A 57 -11.73 -9.84 5.21
C ALA A 57 -11.58 -8.72 6.26
N SER A 58 -10.50 -8.74 7.05
CA SER A 58 -10.24 -7.71 8.06
C SER A 58 -9.96 -6.34 7.43
N ILE A 59 -9.17 -6.28 6.36
CA ILE A 59 -8.84 -5.01 5.70
C ILE A 59 -10.07 -4.38 5.03
N GLN A 60 -11.07 -5.16 4.62
CA GLN A 60 -12.34 -4.61 4.10
C GLN A 60 -13.05 -3.77 5.15
N HIS A 61 -13.02 -4.20 6.41
CA HIS A 61 -13.55 -3.41 7.52
C HIS A 61 -12.74 -2.11 7.71
N ASP A 62 -11.40 -2.20 7.68
CA ASP A 62 -10.54 -1.02 7.80
C ASP A 62 -10.76 -0.04 6.63
N ILE A 63 -10.95 -0.51 5.40
CA ILE A 63 -11.29 0.30 4.23
C ILE A 63 -12.58 1.11 4.47
N ASN A 64 -13.60 0.48 5.08
CA ASN A 64 -14.87 1.15 5.38
C ASN A 64 -14.74 2.25 6.44
N GLU A 65 -13.70 2.22 7.27
CA GLU A 65 -13.48 3.19 8.34
C GLU A 65 -12.49 4.29 7.93
N THR A 66 -11.49 3.94 7.11
CA THR A 66 -10.33 4.81 6.85
C THR A 66 -10.38 5.49 5.48
N ILE A 67 -11.15 4.95 4.52
CA ILE A 67 -11.35 5.56 3.21
C ILE A 67 -12.71 6.26 3.20
N SER A 68 -12.72 7.52 2.79
CA SER A 68 -13.94 8.32 2.62
C SER A 68 -14.70 7.95 1.34
N PRO A 69 -16.00 8.28 1.22
CA PRO A 69 -16.78 7.97 0.01
C PRO A 69 -16.20 8.55 -1.30
N ASP A 70 -15.47 9.65 -1.21
CA ASP A 70 -14.77 10.29 -2.34
C ASP A 70 -13.38 9.70 -2.62
N GLY A 71 -12.91 8.77 -1.78
CA GLY A 71 -11.60 8.13 -1.89
C GLY A 71 -10.50 8.76 -1.02
N ALA A 72 -10.78 9.88 -0.34
CA ALA A 72 -9.81 10.49 0.56
C ALA A 72 -9.42 9.55 1.71
N LEU A 73 -8.19 9.69 2.22
CA LEU A 73 -7.67 9.05 3.43
C LEU A 73 -7.52 10.11 4.55
N PRO A 74 -8.57 10.42 5.33
CA PRO A 74 -8.59 11.61 6.18
C PRO A 74 -7.47 11.71 7.20
N GLU A 75 -7.10 10.58 7.83
CA GLU A 75 -5.99 10.52 8.79
C GLU A 75 -4.64 10.86 8.13
N GLU A 76 -4.44 10.42 6.88
CA GLU A 76 -3.22 10.71 6.14
C GLU A 76 -3.20 12.15 5.62
N LEU A 77 -4.35 12.73 5.30
CA LEU A 77 -4.47 14.13 4.91
C LEU A 77 -4.11 15.12 6.02
N GLN A 78 -4.18 14.71 7.28
CA GLN A 78 -3.79 15.53 8.43
C GLN A 78 -2.27 15.53 8.69
N ARG A 79 -1.50 14.68 7.99
CA ARG A 79 -0.05 14.55 8.20
C ARG A 79 0.71 15.70 7.57
N THR A 80 1.92 15.96 8.07
CA THR A 80 2.82 16.99 7.50
C THR A 80 3.28 16.66 6.08
N ARG A 81 3.29 15.38 5.71
CA ARG A 81 3.55 14.85 4.38
C ARG A 81 2.32 14.07 3.86
N SER A 82 1.18 14.76 3.72
CA SER A 82 -0.10 14.13 3.37
C SER A 82 -0.12 13.38 2.05
N TRP A 83 0.58 13.89 1.03
CA TRP A 83 0.71 13.23 -0.27
C TRP A 83 1.51 11.93 -0.13
N HIS A 84 2.64 11.99 0.57
CA HIS A 84 3.46 10.81 0.83
C HIS A 84 2.66 9.73 1.54
N TYR A 85 2.00 10.04 2.67
CA TYR A 85 1.28 9.03 3.45
C TYR A 85 0.04 8.48 2.71
N SER A 86 -0.63 9.28 1.89
CA SER A 86 -1.73 8.78 1.06
C SER A 86 -1.25 7.74 0.03
N ASN A 87 -0.14 8.02 -0.65
CA ASN A 87 0.48 7.07 -1.58
C ASN A 87 1.05 5.84 -0.86
N PHE A 88 1.66 6.04 0.30
CA PHE A 88 2.28 4.99 1.12
C PHE A 88 1.24 3.98 1.63
N THR A 89 0.09 4.45 2.13
CA THR A 89 -1.04 3.58 2.49
C THR A 89 -1.56 2.82 1.29
N LEU A 90 -1.77 3.49 0.14
CA LEU A 90 -2.22 2.83 -1.08
C LEU A 90 -1.22 1.82 -1.63
N LEU A 91 0.07 2.03 -1.42
CA LEU A 91 1.09 1.05 -1.79
C LEU A 91 0.90 -0.26 -1.02
N ALA A 92 0.63 -0.20 0.28
CA ALA A 92 0.32 -1.40 1.06
C ALA A 92 -0.98 -2.08 0.59
N LEU A 93 -2.04 -1.29 0.36
CA LEU A 93 -3.35 -1.82 -0.05
C LEU A 93 -3.32 -2.46 -1.45
N THR A 94 -2.67 -1.82 -2.43
CA THR A 94 -2.53 -2.36 -3.79
C THR A 94 -1.68 -3.64 -3.81
N ARG A 95 -0.61 -3.70 -3.00
CA ARG A 95 0.19 -4.92 -2.83
C ARG A 95 -0.58 -6.04 -2.14
N LEU A 96 -1.34 -5.71 -1.10
CA LEU A 96 -2.22 -6.66 -0.44
C LEU A 96 -3.27 -7.21 -1.41
N ALA A 97 -3.85 -6.38 -2.28
CA ALA A 97 -4.81 -6.83 -3.30
C ALA A 97 -4.19 -7.86 -4.25
N MET A 98 -2.99 -7.60 -4.78
CA MET A 98 -2.26 -8.57 -5.62
C MET A 98 -1.96 -9.89 -4.90
N VAL A 99 -1.65 -9.84 -3.59
CA VAL A 99 -1.43 -11.04 -2.76
C VAL A 99 -2.73 -11.79 -2.53
N ALA A 100 -3.81 -11.09 -2.20
CA ALA A 100 -5.13 -11.64 -1.93
C ALA A 100 -5.72 -12.37 -3.15
N GLU A 101 -5.47 -11.86 -4.36
CA GLU A 101 -5.87 -12.53 -5.61
C GLU A 101 -5.27 -13.94 -5.72
N LYS A 102 -4.03 -14.17 -5.25
CA LYS A 102 -3.40 -15.51 -5.24
C LYS A 102 -4.05 -16.47 -4.25
N ALA A 103 -4.81 -15.93 -3.29
CA ALA A 103 -5.65 -16.67 -2.36
C ALA A 103 -7.15 -16.67 -2.76
N GLY A 104 -7.49 -16.15 -3.95
CA GLY A 104 -8.84 -16.16 -4.51
C GLY A 104 -9.76 -15.07 -3.97
N VAL A 105 -9.21 -13.98 -3.43
CA VAL A 105 -10.00 -12.83 -2.94
C VAL A 105 -9.70 -11.61 -3.80
N ASP A 106 -10.74 -11.00 -4.34
CA ASP A 106 -10.66 -9.77 -5.13
C ASP A 106 -10.88 -8.55 -4.23
N LEU A 107 -9.78 -7.91 -3.84
CA LEU A 107 -9.83 -6.65 -3.09
C LEU A 107 -9.88 -5.41 -4.00
N TRP A 108 -9.53 -5.55 -5.28
CA TRP A 108 -9.55 -4.44 -6.23
C TRP A 108 -10.97 -3.94 -6.47
N HIS A 109 -11.91 -4.87 -6.63
CA HIS A 109 -13.33 -4.58 -6.84
C HIS A 109 -14.17 -4.55 -5.57
N TYR A 110 -13.53 -4.63 -4.39
CA TYR A 110 -14.25 -4.42 -3.14
C TYR A 110 -14.82 -3.00 -3.08
N SER A 111 -16.12 -2.90 -2.76
CA SER A 111 -16.80 -1.64 -2.49
C SER A 111 -17.46 -1.71 -1.12
N GLY A 112 -17.05 -0.79 -0.25
CA GLY A 112 -17.69 -0.54 1.03
C GLY A 112 -19.12 -0.01 0.88
N PRO A 113 -19.88 0.07 1.99
CA PRO A 113 -21.27 0.51 1.98
C PRO A 113 -21.50 1.91 1.38
N GLN A 114 -20.48 2.78 1.40
CA GLN A 114 -20.56 4.13 0.85
C GLN A 114 -19.75 4.31 -0.45
N GLY A 115 -19.32 3.22 -1.10
CA GLY A 115 -18.51 3.25 -2.33
C GLY A 115 -16.99 3.30 -2.10
N GLN A 116 -16.55 2.97 -0.89
CA GLN A 116 -15.15 3.05 -0.47
C GLN A 116 -14.37 1.86 -1.04
N GLY A 117 -13.14 2.08 -1.48
CA GLY A 117 -12.35 1.00 -2.06
C GLY A 117 -11.00 1.47 -2.58
N ILE A 118 -10.15 0.51 -2.95
CA ILE A 118 -8.78 0.76 -3.40
C ILE A 118 -8.79 1.63 -4.67
N PHE A 119 -9.59 1.28 -5.68
CA PHE A 119 -9.72 2.10 -6.89
C PHE A 119 -10.25 3.50 -6.61
N LYS A 120 -11.20 3.64 -5.68
CA LYS A 120 -11.72 4.96 -5.28
C LYS A 120 -10.63 5.85 -4.69
N ALA A 121 -9.80 5.29 -3.83
CA ALA A 121 -8.69 6.04 -3.24
C ALA A 121 -7.55 6.34 -4.23
N VAL A 122 -7.27 5.46 -5.19
CA VAL A 122 -6.37 5.79 -6.31
C VAL A 122 -6.94 6.91 -7.17
N GLU A 123 -8.24 6.87 -7.47
CA GLU A 123 -8.95 7.90 -8.25
C GLU A 123 -8.83 9.29 -7.59
N TYR A 124 -8.92 9.36 -6.26
CA TYR A 124 -8.74 10.60 -5.49
C TYR A 124 -7.37 11.27 -5.73
N LEU A 125 -6.31 10.48 -5.94
CA LEU A 125 -4.95 11.01 -6.16
C LEU A 125 -4.65 11.36 -7.62
N LEU A 126 -5.45 10.88 -8.59
CA LEU A 126 -5.18 11.06 -10.02
C LEU A 126 -5.00 12.53 -10.45
N PRO A 127 -5.83 13.51 -10.01
CA PRO A 127 -5.67 14.90 -10.46
C PRO A 127 -4.30 15.48 -10.10
N ALA A 128 -3.79 15.21 -8.91
CA ALA A 128 -2.47 15.66 -8.48
C ALA A 128 -1.33 14.84 -9.12
N ALA A 129 -1.51 13.52 -9.23
CA ALA A 129 -0.52 12.62 -9.84
C ALA A 129 -0.26 12.95 -11.32
N THR A 130 -1.29 13.35 -12.06
CA THR A 130 -1.21 13.72 -13.48
C THR A 130 -0.86 15.19 -13.69
N GLY A 131 -0.83 16.00 -12.62
CA GLY A 131 -0.66 17.46 -12.70
C GLY A 131 -1.88 18.22 -13.24
N ALA A 132 -3.03 17.56 -13.38
CA ALA A 132 -4.29 18.20 -13.77
C ALA A 132 -4.82 19.18 -12.70
N ALA A 133 -4.46 18.97 -11.43
CA ALA A 133 -4.73 19.88 -10.33
C ALA A 133 -3.55 19.92 -9.35
N ALA A 134 -3.41 21.03 -8.61
CA ALA A 134 -2.49 21.08 -7.48
C ALA A 134 -3.01 20.21 -6.32
N TRP A 135 -2.10 19.64 -5.53
CA TRP A 135 -2.48 18.95 -4.30
C TRP A 135 -3.04 19.95 -3.29
N ALA A 136 -4.29 19.73 -2.86
CA ALA A 136 -5.02 20.68 -2.02
C ALA A 136 -4.59 20.64 -0.54
N SER A 137 -4.09 19.49 -0.08
CA SER A 137 -3.68 19.27 1.30
C SER A 137 -2.24 19.70 1.53
N LYS A 138 -1.88 19.99 2.80
CA LYS A 138 -0.52 20.41 3.15
C LYS A 138 0.46 19.24 2.96
N ASP A 139 1.50 19.46 2.19
CA ASP A 139 2.65 18.55 2.12
C ASP A 139 3.95 19.36 2.07
N ILE A 140 4.88 19.07 2.98
CA ILE A 140 6.17 19.78 3.07
C ILE A 140 7.21 19.26 2.06
N GLN A 141 6.94 18.15 1.38
CA GLN A 141 7.80 17.51 0.40
C GLN A 141 6.94 16.77 -0.66
N PHE A 142 6.22 17.55 -1.46
CA PHE A 142 5.38 17.01 -2.53
C PHE A 142 6.24 16.50 -3.70
N GLU A 143 6.17 15.20 -3.94
CA GLU A 143 6.86 14.50 -5.02
C GLU A 143 5.83 13.77 -5.88
N ARG A 144 5.47 14.34 -7.04
CA ARG A 144 4.36 13.83 -7.87
C ARG A 144 4.56 12.38 -8.31
N TYR A 145 5.80 11.97 -8.52
CA TYR A 145 6.15 10.59 -8.91
C TYR A 145 5.83 9.54 -7.85
N ALA A 146 5.56 9.91 -6.59
CA ALA A 146 5.20 8.96 -5.53
C ALA A 146 3.92 8.16 -5.85
N ALA A 147 3.07 8.65 -6.77
CA ALA A 147 1.87 7.95 -7.22
C ALA A 147 2.09 6.97 -8.37
N ALA A 148 3.29 6.94 -8.97
CA ALA A 148 3.52 6.19 -10.21
C ALA A 148 3.23 4.70 -10.03
N ASP A 149 3.71 4.13 -8.93
CA ASP A 149 3.58 2.72 -8.61
C ASP A 149 2.11 2.32 -8.37
N ILE A 150 1.37 3.05 -7.54
CA ILE A 150 -0.02 2.71 -7.23
C ILE A 150 -0.95 2.88 -8.45
N ILE A 151 -0.65 3.81 -9.35
CA ILE A 151 -1.43 4.03 -10.57
C ILE A 151 -1.17 2.89 -11.55
N ARG A 152 0.09 2.47 -11.72
CA ARG A 152 0.43 1.29 -12.51
C ARG A 152 -0.25 0.03 -11.94
N ALA A 153 -0.23 -0.16 -10.62
CA ALA A 153 -0.89 -1.29 -9.97
C ALA A 153 -2.39 -1.34 -10.26
N ALA A 154 -3.06 -0.20 -10.10
CA ALA A 154 -4.49 -0.11 -10.39
C ALA A 154 -4.77 -0.30 -11.89
N ALA A 155 -3.92 0.20 -12.78
CA ALA A 155 -4.08 0.04 -14.22
C ALA A 155 -3.93 -1.42 -14.67
N ASP A 156 -2.94 -2.14 -14.14
CA ASP A 156 -2.74 -3.58 -14.38
C ASP A 156 -3.91 -4.41 -13.84
N ALA A 157 -4.53 -3.96 -12.74
CA ALA A 157 -5.77 -4.52 -12.18
C ALA A 157 -7.05 -4.11 -12.95
N GLY A 158 -6.94 -3.35 -14.04
CA GLY A 158 -8.08 -3.01 -14.91
C GLY A 158 -8.76 -1.67 -14.63
N HIS A 159 -8.23 -0.83 -13.75
CA HIS A 159 -8.80 0.48 -13.46
C HIS A 159 -8.63 1.44 -14.64
N LYS A 160 -9.73 1.74 -15.35
CA LYS A 160 -9.71 2.54 -16.58
C LYS A 160 -9.12 3.93 -16.41
N ALA A 161 -9.44 4.63 -15.33
CA ALA A 161 -8.90 5.98 -15.10
C ALA A 161 -7.38 5.95 -14.90
N SER A 162 -6.86 4.93 -14.21
CA SER A 162 -5.42 4.72 -14.07
C SER A 162 -4.76 4.34 -15.40
N GLN A 163 -5.40 3.50 -16.21
CA GLN A 163 -4.89 3.15 -17.55
C GLN A 163 -4.74 4.38 -18.46
N LEU A 164 -5.72 5.29 -18.42
CA LEU A 164 -5.67 6.55 -19.17
C LEU A 164 -4.60 7.51 -18.62
N ALA A 165 -4.24 7.40 -17.35
CA ALA A 165 -3.27 8.27 -16.71
C ALA A 165 -1.81 7.85 -16.92
N ILE A 166 -1.53 6.60 -17.37
CA ILE A 166 -0.18 6.02 -17.46
C ILE A 166 0.82 6.95 -18.16
N ASP A 167 0.45 7.58 -19.27
CA ASP A 167 1.38 8.41 -20.05
C ASP A 167 1.55 9.83 -19.50
N THR A 168 0.82 10.17 -18.42
CA THR A 168 0.79 11.52 -17.82
C THR A 168 1.39 11.59 -16.42
N ILE A 169 1.60 10.44 -15.77
CA ILE A 169 2.25 10.39 -14.45
C ILE A 169 3.73 10.72 -14.55
N GLU A 170 4.25 11.36 -13.52
CA GLU A 170 5.69 11.60 -13.37
C GLU A 170 6.38 10.32 -12.91
N LEU A 171 7.53 9.99 -13.51
CA LEU A 171 8.34 8.84 -13.09
C LEU A 171 9.40 9.27 -12.08
N PRO A 172 9.84 8.35 -11.19
CA PRO A 172 10.98 8.60 -10.32
C PRO A 172 12.25 8.98 -11.10
N PRO A 173 13.22 9.69 -10.47
CA PRO A 173 14.51 10.02 -11.09
C PRO A 173 15.28 8.80 -11.65
N GLU A 174 15.09 7.63 -11.04
CA GLU A 174 15.67 6.35 -11.45
C GLU A 174 15.00 5.73 -12.69
N GLY A 175 13.90 6.32 -13.17
CA GLY A 175 13.10 5.85 -14.29
C GLY A 175 11.93 4.96 -13.87
N ASP A 176 11.32 4.28 -14.85
CA ASP A 176 10.19 3.39 -14.61
C ASP A 176 10.67 2.06 -14.00
N LEU A 177 10.42 1.89 -12.70
CA LEU A 177 10.76 0.67 -11.96
C LEU A 177 9.64 -0.38 -11.98
N TRP A 178 8.45 -0.06 -12.50
CA TRP A 178 7.32 -0.99 -12.55
C TRP A 178 7.65 -2.33 -13.21
N PRO A 179 8.39 -2.39 -14.34
CA PRO A 179 8.72 -3.66 -14.99
C PRO A 179 9.65 -4.58 -14.19
N LEU A 180 10.32 -4.05 -13.15
CA LEU A 180 11.28 -4.80 -12.33
C LEU A 180 10.63 -5.53 -11.14
N ARG A 181 9.30 -5.54 -11.06
CA ARG A 181 8.56 -6.14 -9.93
C ARG A 181 8.68 -7.67 -9.84
N PRO A 182 8.80 -8.24 -8.62
CA PRO A 182 8.72 -7.58 -7.30
C PRO A 182 10.10 -7.10 -6.84
N ALA A 183 10.53 -5.90 -7.25
CA ALA A 183 11.68 -5.25 -6.65
C ALA A 183 11.27 -4.68 -5.29
N PRO A 184 12.12 -4.77 -4.26
CA PRO A 184 11.93 -3.99 -3.05
C PRO A 184 12.01 -2.51 -3.43
N GLU A 185 10.87 -1.85 -3.47
CA GLU A 185 10.83 -0.39 -3.58
C GLU A 185 11.28 0.19 -2.24
N GLN A 186 12.23 1.12 -2.29
CA GLN A 186 12.67 1.85 -1.11
C GLN A 186 11.57 2.84 -0.72
N LEU A 187 10.77 2.47 0.29
CA LEU A 187 9.54 3.18 0.64
C LEU A 187 9.77 4.50 1.40
N GLU A 188 10.95 4.64 2.00
CA GLU A 188 11.46 5.88 2.56
C GLU A 188 12.95 6.03 2.23
N PRO A 189 13.45 7.26 2.02
CA PRO A 189 14.89 7.48 1.95
C PRO A 189 15.54 7.01 3.26
N VAL A 190 16.43 6.01 3.18
CA VAL A 190 17.30 5.67 4.31
C VAL A 190 18.13 6.91 4.62
N LYS A 191 17.84 7.59 5.74
CA LYS A 191 18.72 8.64 6.26
C LYS A 191 20.00 7.98 6.75
N VAL A 192 20.94 7.73 5.85
CA VAL A 192 22.31 7.49 6.24
C VAL A 192 22.81 8.81 6.83
N LYS A 193 22.92 8.88 8.16
CA LYS A 193 23.70 9.94 8.78
C LYS A 193 25.14 9.74 8.30
N SER A 194 25.59 10.55 7.36
CA SER A 194 26.98 10.65 6.95
C SER A 194 27.80 11.05 8.18
N GLY A 195 28.36 10.05 8.87
CA GLY A 195 29.08 10.27 10.13
C GLY A 195 29.26 9.05 11.05
N GLN A 196 28.61 7.91 10.80
CA GLN A 196 28.85 6.67 11.56
C GLN A 196 29.35 5.53 10.67
N ILE A 197 30.40 5.80 9.89
CA ILE A 197 31.31 4.73 9.45
C ILE A 197 32.72 5.26 9.66
N THR A 198 33.21 5.11 10.89
CA THR A 198 34.64 5.12 11.19
C THR A 198 34.95 3.85 11.96
N LYS A 199 35.57 2.92 11.21
CA LYS A 199 36.31 1.69 11.56
C LYS A 199 35.68 0.69 12.51
#